data_AF-A0A4R6ZJM9-F1
#
_entry.id   AF-A0A4R6ZJM9-F1
#
_cell.length_a   1.000
_cell.length_b   1.000
_cell.length_c   1.000
_cell.angle_alpha   90.00
_cell.angle_beta   90.00
_cell.angle_gamma   90.00
#
_symmetry.space_group_name_H-M   'P 1'
#
loop_
_entity.id
_entity.type
_entity.pdbx_description
1 polymer ?
#
loop_
_entity_poly.entity_id
_entity_poly.type
_entity_poly.pdbx_seq_one_letter_code
_entity_poly.pdbx_strand_id
1 'polypeptide(L)' 'MTKEVLDYLFGVLTGAITIFLIGYFLLEESFSVAIIISAVAFLVLSISSILKFRKYRIKKEKSDL' A
#
# COMPACT_ATOMS: atom_id res chain seq x y z
N MET A 1 2.42 -10.37 15.46
CA MET A 1 3.14 -9.10 15.15
C MET A 1 4.05 -9.21 13.93
N THR A 2 5.12 -10.02 13.89
CA THR A 2 6.01 -10.10 12.69
C THR A 2 5.32 -10.63 11.43
N LYS A 3 4.46 -11.66 11.53
CA LYS A 3 3.73 -12.22 10.38
C LYS A 3 2.73 -11.24 9.76
N GLU A 4 2.02 -10.48 10.59
CA GLU A 4 1.05 -9.48 10.12
C GLU A 4 1.73 -8.32 9.38
N VAL A 5 2.89 -7.88 9.86
CA VAL A 5 3.68 -6.84 9.17
C VAL A 5 4.24 -7.38 7.85
N LEU A 6 4.65 -8.65 7.81
CA LEU A 6 5.14 -9.29 6.59
C LEU A 6 4.04 -9.44 5.53
N ASP A 7 2.88 -10.00 5.91
CA ASP A 7 1.72 -10.13 5.02
C ASP A 7 1.28 -8.75 4.50
N TYR A 8 1.39 -7.72 5.33
CA TYR A 8 1.10 -6.35 4.93
C TYR A 8 2.11 -5.81 3.91
N LEU A 9 3.41 -6.01 4.16
CA LEU A 9 4.46 -5.59 3.24
C LEU A 9 4.29 -6.28 1.88
N PHE A 10 4.00 -7.59 1.89
CA PHE A 10 3.71 -8.36 0.69
C PHE A 10 2.47 -7.81 -0.02
N GLY A 11 1.37 -7.55 0.67
CA GLY A 11 0.16 -6.99 0.06
C GLY A 11 0.38 -5.64 -0.62
N VAL A 12 1.12 -4.73 0.02
CA VAL A 12 1.46 -3.42 -0.58
C VAL A 12 2.39 -3.58 -1.79
N LEU A 13 3.37 -4.48 -1.70
CA LEU A 13 4.32 -4.77 -2.79
C LEU A 13 3.59 -5.38 -3.99
N THR A 14 2.76 -6.39 -3.77
CA THR A 14 1.95 -7.04 -4.81
C THR A 14 0.99 -6.05 -5.47
N GLY A 15 0.39 -5.14 -4.70
CA GLY A 15 -0.44 -4.06 -5.24
C GLY A 15 0.33 -3.12 -6.17
N ALA A 16 1.52 -2.67 -5.75
CA ALA A 16 2.36 -1.79 -6.56
C ALA A 16 2.82 -2.46 -7.87
N ILE A 17 3.21 -3.74 -7.80
CA ILE A 17 3.60 -4.55 -8.97
C ILE A 17 2.41 -4.71 -9.93
N THR A 18 1.22 -4.99 -9.41
CA THR A 18 0.01 -5.16 -10.23
C THR A 18 -0.32 -3.87 -10.98
N ILE A 19 -0.28 -2.72 -10.31
CA ILE A 19 -0.52 -1.40 -10.92
C ILE A 19 0.53 -1.09 -11.99
N PHE A 20 1.80 -1.42 -11.72
CA PHE A 20 2.87 -1.26 -12.70
C PHE A 20 2.62 -2.09 -13.96
N LEU A 21 2.27 -3.38 -13.79
CA LEU A 21 1.97 -4.27 -14.91
C LEU A 21 0.76 -3.80 -15.71
N ILE A 22 -0.29 -3.32 -15.05
CA ILE A 22 -1.47 -2.75 -15.72
C ILE A 22 -1.08 -1.49 -16.49
N GLY A 23 -0.35 -0.57 -15.87
CA GLY A 23 0.11 0.65 -16.53
C GLY A 23 0.95 0.35 -17.77
N TYR A 24 1.92 -0.54 -17.63
CA TYR A 24 2.87 -0.81 -18.71
C TYR A 24 2.31 -1.69 -19.83
N PHE A 25 1.61 -2.78 -19.50
CA PHE A 25 1.14 -3.75 -20.50
C PHE A 25 -0.28 -3.52 -21.00
N LEU A 26 -1.21 -3.11 -20.14
CA LEU A 26 -2.62 -2.97 -20.52
C LEU A 26 -2.95 -1.57 -21.05
N LEU A 27 -2.28 -0.55 -20.51
CA LEU A 27 -2.47 0.85 -20.92
C LEU A 27 -1.40 1.33 -21.92
N GLU A 28 -0.43 0.47 -22.26
CA GLU A 28 0.72 0.76 -23.13
C GLU A 28 1.46 2.06 -22.75
N GLU A 29 1.42 2.42 -21.46
CA GLU A 29 2.09 3.62 -20.96
C GLU A 29 3.60 3.45 -21.02
N SER A 30 4.29 4.58 -21.19
CA SER A 30 5.75 4.58 -21.13
C SER A 30 6.23 4.04 -19.78
N PHE A 31 7.35 3.31 -19.79
CA PHE A 31 7.94 2.70 -18.58
C PHE A 31 8.09 3.71 -17.44
N SER A 32 8.52 4.94 -17.76
CA SER A 32 8.65 6.03 -16.79
C SER A 32 7.32 6.41 -16.14
N VAL A 33 6.24 6.50 -16.93
CA VAL A 33 4.90 6.83 -16.41
C VAL A 33 4.35 5.70 -15.55
N ALA A 34 4.49 4.45 -15.97
CA ALA A 34 4.07 3.28 -15.19
C ALA A 34 4.79 3.21 -13.83
N ILE A 35 6.09 3.53 -13.78
CA ILE A 35 6.85 3.64 -12.52
C ILE A 35 6.30 4.75 -11.63
N ILE A 36 6.03 5.94 -12.18
CA ILE A 36 5.52 7.07 -11.39
C ILE A 36 4.16 6.70 -10.78
N ILE A 37 3.25 6.13 -11.56
CA ILE A 37 1.92 5.70 -11.09
C ILE A 37 2.06 4.65 -9.98
N SER A 38 2.93 3.65 -10.17
CA SER A 38 3.17 2.61 -9.17
C SER A 38 3.76 3.17 -7.87
N ALA A 39 4.72 4.09 -7.96
CA ALA A 39 5.33 4.74 -6.81
C ALA A 39 4.33 5.61 -6.03
N VAL A 40 3.48 6.37 -6.73
CA VAL A 40 2.41 7.16 -6.11
C VAL A 40 1.40 6.25 -5.41
N ALA A 41 0.99 5.15 -6.05
CA ALA A 41 0.08 4.17 -5.44
C ALA A 41 0.68 3.55 -4.17
N PHE A 42 1.96 3.18 -4.20
CA PHE A 42 2.69 2.66 -3.04
C PHE A 42 2.67 3.65 -1.86
N LEU A 43 2.92 4.93 -2.11
CA LEU A 43 2.89 5.97 -1.08
C LEU A 43 1.48 6.14 -0.49
N VAL A 44 0.44 6.16 -1.32
CA VAL A 44 -0.96 6.28 -0.87
C VAL A 44 -1.38 5.09 -0.01
N LEU A 45 -1.02 3.87 -0.41
CA LEU A 45 -1.31 2.65 0.36
C LEU A 45 -0.55 2.66 1.69
N SER A 46 0.70 3.11 1.69
CA SER A 46 1.53 3.22 2.90
C SER A 46 0.96 4.26 3.89
N ILE A 47 0.57 5.44 3.42
CA ILE A 47 -0.03 6.49 4.26
C ILE A 47 -1.37 6.03 4.81
N SER A 48 -2.21 5.42 3.98
CA SER A 48 -3.50 4.84 4.39
C SER A 48 -3.32 3.79 5.48
N SER A 49 -2.26 2.98 5.37
CA SER A 49 -1.89 2.01 6.41
C SER A 49 -1.50 2.67 7.72
N ILE A 50 -0.61 3.66 7.68
CA ILE A 50 -0.15 4.39 8.88
C ILE A 50 -1.34 5.05 9.59
N LEU A 51 -2.25 5.66 8.84
CA LEU A 51 -3.50 6.23 9.37
C LEU A 51 -4.41 5.15 9.98
N LYS A 52 -4.58 4.01 9.31
CA LYS A 52 -5.36 2.87 9.83
C LYS A 52 -4.75 2.31 11.12
N PHE A 53 -3.43 2.21 11.19
CA PHE A 53 -2.70 1.75 12.37
C PHE A 53 -2.84 2.73 13.55
N ARG A 54 -2.74 4.04 13.29
CA ARG A 54 -3.01 5.08 14.29
C ARG A 54 -4.46 5.01 14.80
N LYS A 55 -5.43 4.85 13.90
CA LYS A 55 -6.86 4.75 14.25
C LYS A 55 -7.16 3.50 15.07
N TYR A 56 -6.54 2.36 14.73
CA TYR A 56 -6.67 1.12 15.51
C TYR A 56 -6.09 1.27 16.93
N ARG A 57 -4.94 1.94 17.06
CA ARG A 57 -4.32 2.17 18.38
C ARG A 57 -5.21 3.03 19.29
N ILE A 58 -5.74 4.13 18.76
CA ILE A 58 -6.63 5.05 19.51
C ILE A 58 -7.96 4.35 19.89
N LYS A 59 -8.51 3.50 19.00
CA LYS A 59 -9.74 2.77 19.30
C LYS A 59 -9.53 1.71 20.39
N LYS A 60 -8.37 1.04 20.40
CA LYS A 60 -8.01 0.06 21.42
C LYS A 60 -7.88 0.70 22.81
N GLU A 61 -7.23 1.86 22.89
CA GLU A 61 -7.07 2.64 24.13
C GLU A 61 -8.40 3.10 24.74
N LYS A 62 -9.43 3.31 23.91
CA LYS A 62 -10.80 3.65 24.36
C LYS A 62 -11.66 2.46 24.78
N SER A 63 -11.29 1.23 24.43
CA SER A 63 -12.05 0.03 24.79
C SER A 63 -11.55 -0.65 26.07
N ASP A 64 -10.34 -0.29 26.52
CA ASP A 64 -9.72 -0.80 27.75
C ASP A 64 -9.98 0.12 28.98
N LEU A 65 -10.81 1.16 28.82
CA LEU A 65 -11.26 2.15 29.81
C LEU A 65 -12.76 2.00 30.06
#